data_AF-A0A7G8GMR4-F1
#
_entry.id   AF-A0A7G8GMR4-F1
#
_cell.length_a   1.000
_cell.length_b   1.000
_cell.length_c   1.000
_cell.angle_alpha   90.00
_cell.angle_beta   90.00
_cell.angle_gamma   90.00
#
_symmetry.space_group_name_H-M   'P 1'
#
loop_
_entity.id
_entity.type
_entity.pdbx_description
1 polymer ?
#
loop_
_entity_poly.entity_id
_entity_poly.type
_entity_poly.pdbx_seq_one_letter_code
_entity_poly.pdbx_strand_id
1 'polypeptide(L)' 'MDSTQKLVEKLIERRMKNTGESQAVATANVLAAFGKLKRSEPNAPLG' A
#
# COMPACT_ATOMS: atom_id res chain seq x y z
N MET A 1 9.92 8.42 -14.49
CA MET A 1 9.50 7.91 -13.16
C MET A 1 8.16 7.24 -13.32
N ASP A 2 8.07 5.98 -12.87
CA ASP A 2 6.91 5.12 -13.05
C ASP A 2 5.70 5.68 -12.27
N SER A 3 4.52 5.78 -12.89
CA SER A 3 3.32 6.36 -12.26
C SER A 3 2.92 5.63 -10.98
N THR A 4 3.22 4.33 -10.91
CA THR A 4 3.01 3.49 -9.72
C THR A 4 3.88 3.93 -8.54
N GLN A 5 5.14 4.29 -8.79
CA GLN A 5 6.06 4.76 -7.75
C GLN A 5 5.57 6.07 -7.12
N LYS A 6 5.13 7.03 -7.95
CA LYS A 6 4.55 8.30 -7.46
C LYS A 6 3.30 8.11 -6.60
N LEU A 7 2.48 7.10 -6.90
CA LEU A 7 1.30 6.77 -6.10
C LEU A 7 1.69 6.16 -4.74
N VAL A 8 2.67 5.26 -4.74
CA VAL A 8 3.22 4.65 -3.52
C VAL A 8 3.82 5.72 -2.60
N GLU A 9 4.61 6.64 -3.14
CA GLU A 9 5.20 7.75 -2.38
C GLU A 9 4.12 8.61 -1.70
N LYS A 10 3.10 9.04 -2.46
CA LYS A 10 1.97 9.82 -1.90
C LYS A 10 1.19 9.07 -0.81
N LEU A 11 1.06 7.76 -0.93
CA LEU A 11 0.39 6.92 0.07
C LEU A 11 1.22 6.80 1.36
N ILE A 12 2.54 6.68 1.23
CA ILE A 12 3.47 6.67 2.36
C ILE A 12 3.41 8.01 3.10
N GLU A 13 3.51 9.13 2.38
CA GLU A 13 3.42 10.48 2.95
C GLU A 13 2.11 10.72 3.69
N ARG A 14 0.97 10.34 3.10
CA ARG A 14 -0.34 10.45 3.76
C ARG A 14 -0.42 9.61 5.01
N ARG A 15 0.12 8.38 4.98
CA ARG A 15 0.10 7.49 6.13
C ARG A 15 0.92 8.07 7.26
N MET A 16 2.16 8.48 7.01
CA MET A 16 3.00 9.18 8.00
C MET A 16 2.29 10.38 8.62
N LYS A 17 1.65 11.22 7.79
CA LYS A 17 0.92 12.41 8.27
C LYS A 17 -0.31 12.07 9.11
N ASN A 18 -1.05 11.02 8.75
CA ASN A 18 -2.33 10.70 9.40
C ASN A 18 -2.18 9.82 10.64
N THR A 19 -1.17 8.94 10.68
CA THR A 19 -0.96 7.98 11.76
C THR A 19 0.20 8.35 12.67
N GLY A 20 1.07 9.28 12.26
CA GLY A 20 2.33 9.59 12.97
C GLY A 20 3.36 8.46 12.88
N GLU A 21 3.14 7.46 12.03
CA GLU A 21 4.07 6.35 11.83
C GLU A 21 5.38 6.82 11.21
N SER A 22 6.48 6.14 11.57
CA SER A 22 7.77 6.35 10.91
C SER A 22 7.71 5.91 9.44
N GLN A 23 8.58 6.48 8.60
CA GLN A 23 8.63 6.21 7.17
C GLN A 23 8.78 4.70 6.87
N ALA A 24 9.57 3.98 7.66
CA ALA A 24 9.77 2.54 7.49
C ALA A 24 8.45 1.76 7.70
N VAL A 25 7.69 2.09 8.74
CA VAL A 25 6.42 1.43 9.04
C VAL A 25 5.36 1.79 8.00
N ALA A 26 5.29 3.06 7.60
CA ALA A 26 4.38 3.51 6.56
C ALA A 26 4.67 2.82 5.21
N THR A 27 5.95 2.67 4.85
CA THR A 27 6.38 1.99 3.62
C THR A 27 6.04 0.51 3.64
N ALA A 28 6.37 -0.20 4.73
CA ALA A 28 6.05 -1.62 4.88
C ALA A 28 4.55 -1.88 4.76
N ASN A 29 3.72 -1.04 5.38
CA ASN A 29 2.28 -1.14 5.32
C ASN A 29 1.72 -0.91 3.91
N VAL A 30 2.20 0.12 3.21
CA VAL A 30 1.77 0.41 1.83
C VAL A 30 2.16 -0.75 0.91
N LEU A 31 3.41 -1.23 0.97
CA LEU A 31 3.88 -2.34 0.15
C LEU A 31 3.14 -3.65 0.46
N ALA A 32 2.84 -3.95 1.72
CA ALA A 32 2.05 -5.10 2.11
C ALA A 32 0.62 -5.05 1.54
N ALA A 33 0.00 -3.86 1.50
CA ALA A 33 -1.32 -3.67 0.90
C ALA A 33 -1.27 -3.89 -0.63
N PHE A 34 -0.26 -3.36 -1.33
CA PHE A 34 -0.05 -3.62 -2.75
C PHE A 34 0.21 -5.11 -3.05
N GLY A 35 0.96 -5.80 -2.18
CA GLY A 35 1.21 -7.23 -2.30
C GLY A 35 -0.05 -8.08 -2.15
N LYS A 36 -0.97 -7.68 -1.28
CA LYS A 36 -2.30 -8.31 -1.16
C LYS A 36 -3.17 -8.05 -2.39
N LEU A 37 -3.12 -6.84 -2.94
CA LEU A 37 -3.90 -6.47 -4.14
C LEU A 37 -3.54 -7.34 -5.36
N LYS A 38 -2.25 -7.68 -5.53
CA LYS A 38 -1.79 -8.60 -6.58
C LYS A 38 -2.21 -10.05 -6.38
N ARG A 39 -2.54 -10.45 -5.14
CA ARG A 39 -2.93 -11.82 -4.81
C ARG A 39 -4.44 -12.04 -4.85
N SER A 40 -5.22 -10.96 -4.93
CA SER A 40 -6.66 -10.99 -5.07
C SER A 40 -7.08 -10.99 -6.54
N GLU A 41 -6.82 -12.10 -7.24
CA GLU A 41 -7.66 -12.47 -8.38
C GLU A 41 -9.00 -13.03 -7.85
N PRO A 42 -10.14 -12.68 -8.46
CA PRO A 42 -11.47 -13.00 -7.92
C PRO A 42 -11.82 -14.46 -8.23
N ASN A 43 -11.45 -15.38 -7.35
CA ASN A 43 -11.93 -16.77 -7.41
C ASN A 43 -12.10 -17.37 -6.00
N ALA A 44 -12.66 -16.59 -5.08
CA ALA A 44 -13.24 -17.15 -3.86
C ALA A 44 -14.75 -17.27 -4.07
N PRO A 45 -15.34 -18.49 -4.18
CA PRO A 45 -16.77 -18.64 -4.23
C PRO A 45 -17.34 -18.17 -2.88
N LEU A 46 -18.28 -17.22 -2.94
CA LEU A 46 -19.10 -16.87 -1.80
C LEU A 46 -19.96 -18.11 -1.49
N GLY A 47 -19.73 -18.69 -0.32
CA GLY A 47 -20.56 -19.76 0.22
C GLY A 47 -21.96 -19.31 0.58
#